data_AF-A0A4Q3UHJ8-F1
#
_entry.id   AF-A0A4Q3UHJ8-F1
#
_cell.length_a   1.000
_cell.length_b   1.000
_cell.length_c   1.000
_cell.angle_alpha   90.00
_cell.angle_beta   90.00
_cell.angle_gamma   90.00
#
_symmetry.space_group_name_H-M   'P 1'
#
loop_
_entity.id
_entity.type
_entity.pdbx_description
1 polymer ?
#
loop_
_entity_poly.entity_id
_entity_poly.type
_entity_poly.pdbx_seq_one_letter_code
_entity_poly.pdbx_strand_id
1 'polypeptide(L)'
;MNFTKLQLSAEELAMVGDSHWLLTKNSIMQKAYLLFGEAAASLQSALAGESGQGAEFFLPSPKIAKGENYKGLPYVMLDYPRHFGKEDIFAFRTMFWWGNFLSFTWHLKG
;
A
#
# COMPACT_ATOMS: atom_id res chain seq x y z
N MET A 1 -16.03 1.61 -41.46
CA MET A 1 -15.42 1.26 -40.17
C MET A 1 -15.10 2.56 -39.45
N ASN A 2 -15.73 2.82 -38.30
CA ASN A 2 -15.52 4.05 -37.56
C ASN A 2 -14.26 3.85 -36.72
N PHE A 3 -13.10 4.29 -37.21
CA PHE A 3 -11.88 4.29 -36.42
C PHE A 3 -12.11 5.22 -35.24
N THR A 4 -12.27 4.63 -34.06
CA THR A 4 -12.35 5.37 -32.80
C THR A 4 -11.15 6.30 -32.75
N LYS A 5 -11.38 7.61 -32.71
CA LYS A 5 -10.31 8.62 -32.60
C LYS A 5 -9.63 8.51 -31.24
N LEU A 6 -8.75 7.51 -31.09
CA LEU A 6 -7.81 7.39 -29.99
C LEU A 6 -6.65 8.34 -30.30
N GLN A 7 -6.86 9.63 -30.04
CA GLN A 7 -5.82 10.64 -30.09
C GLN A 7 -5.38 10.95 -28.66
N LEU A 8 -4.07 10.87 -28.42
CA LEU A 8 -3.48 11.36 -27.19
C LEU A 8 -3.61 12.89 -27.16
N SER A 9 -3.98 13.43 -26.01
CA SER A 9 -3.80 14.85 -25.72
C SER A 9 -2.31 15.22 -25.79
N ALA A 10 -2.02 16.52 -25.87
CA ALA A 10 -0.64 17.01 -25.88
C ALA A 10 0.11 16.59 -24.60
N GLU A 11 -0.57 16.55 -23.45
CA GLU A 11 -0.01 16.12 -22.18
C GLU A 11 0.30 14.62 -22.18
N GLU A 12 -0.63 13.78 -22.60
CA GLU A 12 -0.40 12.34 -22.71
C GLU A 12 0.73 12.01 -23.68
N LEU A 13 0.81 12.73 -24.81
CA LEU A 13 1.90 12.56 -25.79
C LEU A 13 3.26 12.93 -25.18
N ALA A 14 3.33 14.02 -24.43
CA ALA A 14 4.55 14.42 -23.71
C ALA A 14 4.95 13.37 -22.67
N MET A 15 4.00 12.86 -21.89
CA MET A 15 4.25 11.84 -20.87
C MET A 15 4.70 10.50 -21.46
N VAL A 16 4.13 10.05 -22.58
CA VAL A 16 4.55 8.81 -23.26
C VAL A 16 5.99 8.93 -23.79
N GLY A 17 6.40 10.13 -24.20
CA GLY A 17 7.77 10.41 -24.64
C GLY A 17 8.79 10.55 -23.51
N ASP A 18 8.34 10.74 -22.26
CA ASP A 18 9.22 10.95 -21.11
C ASP A 18 9.28 9.73 -20.18
N SER A 19 10.30 8.90 -20.39
CA SER A 19 10.57 7.75 -19.51
C SER A 19 10.96 8.16 -18.08
N HIS A 20 11.50 9.37 -17.88
CA HIS A 20 11.97 9.82 -16.56
C HIS A 20 10.81 9.91 -15.57
N TRP A 21 9.65 10.38 -16.02
CA TRP A 21 8.41 10.38 -15.24
C TRP A 21 8.10 8.98 -14.67
N LEU A 22 8.06 7.96 -15.53
CA LEU A 22 7.70 6.60 -15.13
C LEU A 22 8.75 5.97 -14.20
N LEU A 23 10.04 6.18 -14.50
CA LEU A 23 11.14 5.69 -13.67
C LEU A 23 11.15 6.35 -12.28
N THR A 24 10.88 7.65 -12.22
CA THR A 24 10.76 8.39 -10.95
C THR A 24 9.59 7.87 -10.11
N LYS A 25 8.44 7.65 -10.75
CA LYS A 25 7.27 7.05 -10.10
C LYS A 25 7.58 5.65 -9.58
N ASN A 26 8.27 4.81 -10.34
CA ASN A 26 8.70 3.48 -9.88
C ASN A 26 9.67 3.56 -8.68
N SER A 27 10.60 4.51 -8.68
CA SER A 27 11.54 4.68 -7.56
C SER A 27 10.84 5.07 -6.27
N ILE A 28 9.90 6.02 -6.32
CA ILE A 28 9.14 6.44 -5.14
C ILE A 28 8.25 5.29 -4.63
N MET A 29 7.60 4.52 -5.51
CA MET A 29 6.83 3.33 -5.12
C MET A 29 7.71 2.29 -4.42
N GLN A 30 8.95 2.08 -4.91
CA GLN A 30 9.91 1.19 -4.26
C GLN A 30 10.33 1.70 -2.89
N LYS A 31 10.57 3.01 -2.74
CA LYS A 31 10.90 3.62 -1.43
C LYS A 31 9.75 3.47 -0.43
N ALA A 32 8.51 3.69 -0.85
CA ALA A 32 7.34 3.49 0.00
C ALA A 32 7.22 2.02 0.46
N TYR A 33 7.48 1.06 -0.44
CA TYR A 33 7.51 -0.36 -0.11
C TYR A 33 8.59 -0.71 0.92
N LEU A 34 9.82 -0.22 0.73
CA LEU A 34 10.93 -0.45 1.66
C LEU A 34 10.65 0.18 3.04
N LEU A 35 10.17 1.43 3.06
CA LEU A 35 9.78 2.11 4.29
C LEU A 35 8.72 1.33 5.08
N PHE A 36 7.75 0.73 4.39
CA PHE A 36 6.73 -0.09 5.05
C PHE A 36 7.31 -1.42 5.56
N GLY A 37 8.33 -1.96 4.90
CA GLY A 37 9.10 -3.10 5.42
C GLY A 37 9.83 -2.76 6.71
N GLU A 38 10.49 -1.61 6.78
CA GLU A 38 11.17 -1.13 7.99
C GLU A 38 10.19 -0.83 9.14
N ALA A 39 9.05 -0.20 8.81
CA ALA A 39 7.98 0.04 9.78
C ALA A 39 7.43 -1.27 10.34
N ALA A 40 7.20 -2.26 9.47
CA ALA A 40 6.76 -3.59 9.88
C ALA A 40 7.77 -4.27 10.82
N ALA A 41 9.06 -4.26 10.48
CA ALA A 41 10.10 -4.83 11.34
C ALA A 41 10.20 -4.12 12.71
N SER A 42 10.04 -2.80 12.72
CA SER A 42 10.02 -2.00 13.95
C SER A 42 8.82 -2.36 14.83
N LEU A 43 7.63 -2.48 14.23
CA LEU A 43 6.43 -2.92 14.93
C LEU A 43 6.58 -4.35 15.46
N GLN A 44 7.10 -5.28 14.68
CA GLN A 44 7.35 -6.66 15.12
C GLN A 44 8.27 -6.69 16.34
N SER A 45 9.35 -5.91 16.30
CA SER A 45 10.31 -5.85 17.41
C SER A 45 9.68 -5.24 18.67
N ALA A 46 8.88 -4.18 18.51
CA ALA A 46 8.16 -3.56 19.62
C ALA A 46 7.11 -4.48 20.26
N LEU A 47 6.51 -5.36 19.46
CA LEU A 47 5.43 -6.26 19.89
C LEU A 47 5.92 -7.65 20.32
N ALA A 48 7.18 -8.02 20.05
CA ALA A 48 7.73 -9.35 20.35
C ALA A 48 7.76 -9.68 21.86
N GLY A 49 7.69 -8.68 22.73
CA GLY A 49 7.63 -8.84 24.19
C GLY A 49 6.22 -8.85 24.78
N GLU A 50 5.18 -8.65 23.96
CA GLU A 50 3.79 -8.59 24.43
C GLU A 50 3.26 -10.00 24.68
N SER A 51 3.43 -10.47 25.92
CA SER A 51 2.85 -11.72 26.41
C SER A 51 1.60 -11.40 27.22
N GLY A 52 0.44 -11.38 26.56
CA GLY A 52 -0.84 -11.04 27.17
C GLY A 52 -2.04 -11.48 26.32
N GLN A 53 -3.25 -11.13 26.76
CA GLN A 53 -4.48 -11.38 26.02
C GLN A 53 -4.47 -10.58 24.71
N GLY A 54 -4.64 -11.24 23.56
CA GLY A 54 -4.49 -10.63 22.24
C GLY A 54 -3.11 -10.84 21.58
N ALA A 55 -2.19 -11.58 22.23
CA ALA A 55 -0.92 -12.02 21.64
C ALA A 55 -1.10 -12.68 20.27
N GLU A 56 -2.21 -13.40 20.09
CA GLU A 56 -2.60 -14.07 18.85
C GLU A 56 -2.78 -13.13 17.66
N PHE A 57 -3.09 -11.85 17.87
CA PHE A 57 -3.24 -10.85 16.81
C PHE A 57 -1.88 -10.37 16.26
N PHE A 58 -0.80 -10.60 17.01
CA PHE A 58 0.56 -10.21 16.66
C PHE A 58 1.37 -11.36 16.02
N LEU A 59 0.87 -12.60 16.10
CA LEU A 59 1.48 -13.79 15.50
C LEU A 59 1.54 -13.73 13.95
N PRO A 60 0.49 -13.28 13.23
CA PRO A 60 0.53 -13.28 11.77
C PRO A 60 1.60 -12.30 11.27
N SER A 61 2.42 -12.75 10.32
CA SER A 61 3.46 -11.90 9.74
C SER A 61 2.86 -10.64 9.08
N PRO A 62 3.57 -9.50 9.11
CA PRO A 62 3.20 -8.31 8.35
C PRO A 62 2.90 -8.64 6.88
N LYS A 63 1.90 -7.97 6.31
CA LYS A 63 1.58 -8.10 4.88
C LYS A 63 1.70 -6.75 4.20
N ILE A 64 2.55 -6.66 3.19
CA ILE A 64 2.63 -5.50 2.31
C ILE A 64 2.05 -5.86 0.94
N ALA A 65 0.97 -5.19 0.56
CA ALA A 65 0.40 -5.24 -0.78
C ALA A 65 0.82 -3.99 -1.57
N LYS A 66 1.01 -4.16 -2.88
CA LYS A 66 1.23 -3.04 -3.81
C LYS A 66 0.37 -3.23 -5.05
N GLY A 67 -0.07 -2.13 -5.65
CA GLY A 67 -0.84 -2.17 -6.88
C GLY A 67 -0.76 -0.85 -7.64
N GLU A 68 -1.22 -0.88 -8.88
CA GLU A 68 -1.07 0.22 -9.84
C GLU A 68 -2.40 0.94 -10.15
N ASN A 69 -3.53 0.42 -9.67
CA ASN A 69 -4.85 0.87 -10.10
C ASN A 69 -5.90 0.88 -8.97
N TYR A 70 -5.55 1.41 -7.79
CA TYR A 70 -6.58 1.74 -6.81
C TYR A 70 -7.21 3.08 -7.18
N LYS A 71 -8.43 3.03 -7.73
CA LYS A 71 -9.13 4.18 -8.32
C LYS A 71 -8.26 4.96 -9.33
N GLY A 72 -7.53 4.24 -10.18
CA GLY A 72 -6.67 4.86 -11.20
C GLY A 72 -5.26 5.25 -10.73
N LEU A 73 -4.91 5.00 -9.46
CA LEU A 73 -3.63 5.44 -8.90
C LEU A 73 -2.86 4.29 -8.22
N PRO A 74 -1.51 4.33 -8.26
CA PRO A 74 -0.66 3.37 -7.55
C PRO A 74 -0.76 3.48 -6.03
N TYR A 75 -0.57 2.36 -5.33
CA TYR A 75 -0.58 2.33 -3.86
C TYR A 75 0.36 1.27 -3.29
N VAL A 76 0.80 1.50 -2.06
CA VAL A 76 1.45 0.51 -1.19
C VAL A 76 0.67 0.48 0.12
N MET A 77 0.43 -0.72 0.66
CA MET A 77 -0.41 -0.91 1.83
C MET A 77 0.22 -1.96 2.75
N LEU A 78 0.51 -1.57 3.99
CA LEU A 78 0.96 -2.44 5.06
C LEU A 78 -0.23 -2.74 5.98
N ASP A 79 -0.51 -4.02 6.21
CA ASP A 79 -1.37 -4.49 7.28
C ASP A 79 -0.49 -5.18 8.34
N TYR A 80 -0.27 -4.54 9.48
CA TYR A 80 0.37 -5.15 10.65
C TYR A 80 0.19 -4.29 11.92
N PRO A 81 -0.22 -4.88 13.07
CA PRO A 81 -0.75 -6.24 13.23
C PRO A 81 -1.97 -6.51 12.36
N ARG A 82 -2.25 -7.80 12.09
CA ARG A 82 -3.33 -8.19 11.20
C ARG A 82 -3.99 -9.50 11.60
N HIS A 83 -5.30 -9.47 11.69
CA HIS A 83 -6.20 -10.59 11.83
C HIS A 83 -7.43 -10.31 10.96
N PHE A 84 -7.72 -11.23 10.04
CA PHE A 84 -8.85 -11.14 9.14
C PHE A 84 -9.61 -12.46 9.20
N GLY A 85 -10.43 -12.61 10.24
CA GLY A 85 -11.34 -13.73 10.44
C GLY A 85 -12.63 -13.56 9.63
N LYS A 86 -13.51 -14.56 9.72
CA LYS A 86 -14.85 -14.49 9.12
C LYS A 86 -15.76 -13.57 9.92
N GLU A 87 -15.76 -13.76 11.24
CA GLU A 87 -16.59 -13.01 12.17
C GLU A 87 -15.91 -11.70 12.57
N ASP A 88 -14.62 -11.75 12.86
CA ASP A 88 -13.84 -10.67 13.46
C ASP A 88 -12.69 -10.18 12.57
N ILE A 89 -12.39 -8.88 12.66
CA ILE A 89 -11.25 -8.24 11.99
C ILE A 89 -10.56 -7.34 13.00
N PHE A 90 -9.24 -7.47 13.06
CA PHE A 90 -8.36 -6.54 13.76
C PHE A 90 -7.14 -6.29 12.87
N ALA A 91 -7.02 -5.11 12.27
CA ALA A 91 -5.82 -4.77 11.51
C ALA A 91 -5.46 -3.30 11.64
N PHE A 92 -4.18 -3.03 11.83
CA PHE A 92 -3.63 -1.69 11.66
C PHE A 92 -3.08 -1.56 10.25
N ARG A 93 -3.72 -0.71 9.46
CA ARG A 93 -3.42 -0.50 8.04
C ARG A 93 -2.70 0.83 7.86
N THR A 94 -1.51 0.78 7.28
CA THR A 94 -0.83 1.97 6.74
C THR A 94 -0.90 1.93 5.22
N MET A 95 -1.36 2.99 4.57
CA MET A 95 -1.50 3.06 3.12
C MET A 95 -0.84 4.31 2.58
N PHE A 96 0.11 4.14 1.67
CA PHE A 96 0.62 5.19 0.80
C PHE A 96 -0.14 5.13 -0.52
N TRP A 97 -0.92 6.17 -0.80
CA TRP A 97 -1.65 6.31 -2.05
C TRP A 97 -1.02 7.41 -2.90
N TRP A 98 -0.39 7.00 -4.01
CA TRP A 98 0.37 7.90 -4.88
C TRP A 98 -0.46 9.11 -5.31
N GLY A 99 0.12 10.31 -5.15
CA GLY A 99 -0.50 11.56 -5.58
C GLY A 99 -1.76 11.92 -4.79
N ASN A 100 -2.03 11.24 -3.67
CA ASN A 100 -3.19 11.51 -2.84
C ASN A 100 -2.79 11.70 -1.36
N PHE A 101 -2.66 10.62 -0.59
CA PHE A 101 -2.33 10.73 0.84
C PHE A 101 -1.58 9.52 1.40
N LEU A 102 -1.03 9.70 2.60
CA LEU A 102 -0.63 8.64 3.52
C LEU A 102 -1.72 8.51 4.59
N SER A 103 -2.24 7.32 4.84
CA SER A 103 -3.26 7.07 5.86
C SER A 103 -2.88 5.95 6.81
N PHE A 104 -3.33 6.08 8.05
CA PHE A 104 -3.27 5.05 9.09
C PHE A 104 -4.70 4.74 9.52
N THR A 105 -5.08 3.47 9.53
CA THR A 105 -6.47 3.07 9.77
C THR A 105 -6.51 1.85 10.66
N TRP A 106 -7.31 1.94 11.72
CA TRP A 106 -7.62 0.79 12.54
C TRP A 106 -8.89 0.13 12.00
N HIS A 107 -8.75 -1.07 11.46
CA HIS A 107 -9.86 -1.89 10.99
C HIS A 107 -10.32 -2.79 12.13
N LEU A 108 -11.51 -2.54 12.64
CA LEU A 108 -12.14 -3.32 13.70
C LEU A 108 -13.51 -3.81 13.23
N LYS A 109 -13.76 -5.11 13.40
CA LYS A 109 -15.06 -5.77 13.20
C LYS A 109 -15.16 -6.90 14.22
N GLY A 110 -16.33 -7.09 14.82
CA GLY A 110 -16.63 -8.17 15.75
C GLY A 110 -18.12 -8.19 16.09
#